data_AF-A0A455SC59-F1
#
_entry.id   AF-A0A455SC59-F1
#
_cell.length_a   1.000
_cell.length_b   1.000
_cell.length_c   1.000
_cell.angle_alpha   90.00
_cell.angle_beta   90.00
_cell.angle_gamma   90.00
#
_symmetry.space_group_name_H-M   'P 1'
#
loop_
_entity.id
_entity.type
_entity.pdbx_description
1 polymer ?
#
loop_
_entity_poly.entity_id
_entity_poly.type
_entity_poly.pdbx_seq_one_letter_code
_entity_poly.pdbx_strand_id
1 'polypeptide(L)'
;MPAKISIFDGRAVLILDYGAIGQHVARLCRDLGMHVMAVRRQIPAAALAESAEQGIYPASQLRQLLPSADALVLCVPATVDTIGMIGSAELALLPRHAVLVNVSRGVVVDECDYESPSSGQWSGNRTPAYGPSGSPA
;
A
#
# COMPACT_ATOMS: atom_id res chain seq x y z
N MET A 1 12.72 9.47 -21.65
CA MET A 1 12.03 10.44 -20.77
C MET A 1 12.92 10.65 -19.55
N PRO A 2 13.22 11.88 -19.10
CA PRO A 2 14.00 12.07 -17.89
C PRO A 2 13.20 11.53 -16.69
N ALA A 3 13.87 10.81 -15.78
CA ALA A 3 13.25 10.38 -14.53
C ALA A 3 12.79 11.61 -13.74
N LYS A 4 11.53 11.61 -13.30
CA LYS A 4 10.99 12.68 -12.46
C LYS A 4 11.62 12.53 -11.07
N ILE A 5 12.55 13.43 -10.73
CA ILE A 5 13.18 13.47 -9.40
C ILE A 5 12.16 14.08 -8.43
N SER A 6 11.85 13.35 -7.36
CA SER A 6 11.01 13.84 -6.26
C SER A 6 11.82 13.82 -4.97
N ILE A 7 11.68 14.88 -4.17
CA ILE A 7 12.27 15.01 -2.85
C ILE A 7 11.25 14.49 -1.83
N PHE A 8 11.69 13.63 -0.90
CA PHE A 8 10.84 13.00 0.11
C PHE A 8 10.64 13.85 1.37
N ASP A 9 11.58 14.75 1.68
CA ASP A 9 11.49 15.62 2.86
C ASP A 9 10.19 16.44 2.88
N GLY A 10 9.50 16.43 4.03
CA GLY A 10 8.20 17.08 4.23
C GLY A 10 7.01 16.43 3.50
N ARG A 11 7.19 15.31 2.80
CA ARG A 11 6.11 14.56 2.13
C ARG A 11 5.45 13.58 3.07
N ALA A 12 4.19 13.25 2.79
CA ALA A 12 3.43 12.28 3.56
C ALA A 12 3.50 10.87 2.93
N VAL A 13 3.82 9.87 3.74
CA VAL A 13 3.75 8.46 3.36
C VAL A 13 2.65 7.75 4.14
N LEU A 14 1.82 6.98 3.44
CA LEU A 14 0.85 6.07 4.02
C LEU A 14 1.35 4.64 3.89
N ILE A 15 1.52 3.96 5.03
CA ILE A 15 1.99 2.57 5.08
C ILE A 15 0.82 1.64 5.42
N LEU A 16 0.54 0.71 4.53
CA LEU A 16 -0.44 -0.35 4.70
C LEU A 16 0.18 -1.53 5.44
N ASP A 17 -0.30 -1.78 6.65
CA ASP A 17 0.19 -2.71 7.68
C ASP A 17 1.41 -2.23 8.48
N TYR A 18 1.14 -1.70 9.68
CA TYR A 18 2.17 -1.34 10.67
C TYR A 18 2.72 -2.54 11.47
N GLY A 19 3.00 -3.65 10.76
CA GLY A 19 3.71 -4.82 11.27
C GLY A 19 5.23 -4.67 11.23
N ALA A 20 5.99 -5.77 11.24
CA ALA A 20 7.46 -5.73 11.26
C ALA A 20 8.07 -4.98 10.06
N ILE A 21 7.59 -5.27 8.84
CA ILE A 21 8.04 -4.62 7.61
C ILE A 21 7.61 -3.16 7.60
N GLY A 22 6.33 -2.87 7.85
CA GLY A 22 5.80 -1.51 7.87
C GLY A 22 6.48 -0.61 8.90
N GLN A 23 6.82 -1.13 10.08
CA GLN A 23 7.57 -0.39 11.09
C GLN A 23 9.00 -0.09 10.63
N HIS A 24 9.65 -1.00 9.91
CA HIS A 24 10.97 -0.76 9.35
C HIS A 24 10.93 0.33 8.29
N VAL A 25 9.98 0.23 7.34
CA VAL A 25 9.74 1.28 6.33
C VAL A 25 9.43 2.62 6.99
N ALA A 26 8.58 2.64 8.01
CA ALA A 26 8.21 3.86 8.74
C ALA A 26 9.43 4.55 9.37
N ARG A 27 10.38 3.80 9.94
CA ARG A 27 11.62 4.38 10.47
C ARG A 27 12.43 5.04 9.37
N LEU A 28 12.67 4.34 8.26
CA LEU A 28 13.40 4.88 7.12
C LEU A 28 12.74 6.14 6.56
N CYS A 29 11.42 6.16 6.42
CA CYS A 29 10.69 7.33 5.95
C CYS A 29 10.80 8.52 6.91
N ARG A 30 10.74 8.29 8.23
CA ARG A 30 10.97 9.35 9.22
C ARG A 30 12.39 9.91 9.12
N ASP A 31 13.39 9.04 8.96
CA ASP A 31 14.80 9.44 8.79
C ASP A 31 15.02 10.25 7.49
N LEU A 32 14.16 10.04 6.48
CA LEU A 32 14.10 10.83 5.24
C LEU A 32 13.29 12.13 5.37
N GLY A 33 12.80 12.48 6.56
CA GLY A 33 12.01 13.70 6.81
C GLY A 33 10.53 13.60 6.41
N MET A 34 10.01 12.40 6.15
CA MET A 34 8.60 12.22 5.77
C MET A 34 7.66 12.23 6.97
N HIS A 35 6.45 12.73 6.76
CA HIS A 35 5.32 12.55 7.65
C HIS A 35 4.73 11.14 7.48
N VAL A 36 4.91 10.28 8.48
CA VAL A 36 4.43 8.90 8.41
C VAL A 36 3.02 8.77 8.96
N MET A 37 2.12 8.29 8.11
CA MET A 37 0.84 7.71 8.48
C MET A 37 0.91 6.20 8.24
N ALA A 38 0.29 5.41 9.09
CA ALA A 38 0.21 3.97 8.89
C ALA A 38 -1.16 3.45 9.27
N VAL A 39 -1.61 2.39 8.59
CA VAL A 39 -2.80 1.65 8.99
C VAL A 39 -2.43 0.29 9.56
N ARG A 40 -3.15 -0.11 10.60
CA ARG A 40 -3.03 -1.43 11.21
C ARG A 40 -4.41 -2.06 11.34
N ARG A 41 -4.51 -3.34 10.98
CA ARG A 41 -5.76 -4.10 11.01
C ARG A 41 -6.38 -4.18 12.40
N GLN A 42 -5.55 -4.41 13.41
CA GLN A 42 -5.99 -4.53 14.80
C GLN A 42 -5.24 -3.51 15.65
N ILE A 43 -5.99 -2.58 16.24
CA ILE A 43 -5.54 -1.66 17.27
C ILE A 43 -6.47 -1.91 18.47
N PRO A 44 -5.94 -2.30 19.65
CA PRO A 44 -6.75 -2.41 20.85
C PRO A 44 -7.46 -1.08 21.14
N ALA A 45 -8.74 -1.11 21.53
CA ALA A 45 -9.51 0.11 21.78
C ALA A 45 -8.84 1.04 22.81
N ALA A 46 -8.22 0.46 23.85
CA ALA A 46 -7.48 1.18 24.86
C ALA A 46 -6.23 1.93 24.33
N ALA A 47 -5.68 1.50 23.19
CA ALA A 47 -4.48 2.08 22.58
C ALA A 47 -4.80 2.98 21.37
N LEU A 48 -6.07 3.18 21.03
CA LEU A 48 -6.47 3.86 19.79
C LEU A 48 -6.05 5.34 19.78
N ALA A 49 -6.24 6.05 20.90
CA ALA A 49 -5.87 7.46 21.01
C ALA A 49 -4.35 7.65 20.90
N GLU A 50 -3.58 6.89 21.68
CA GLU A 50 -2.11 6.91 21.64
C GLU A 50 -1.56 6.52 20.26
N SER A 51 -2.18 5.52 19.61
CA SER A 51 -1.81 5.11 18.25
C SER A 51 -2.03 6.25 17.25
N ALA A 52 -3.16 6.97 17.35
CA ALA A 52 -3.48 8.08 16.46
C ALA A 52 -2.50 9.25 16.62
N GLU A 53 -2.05 9.55 17.85
CA GLU A 53 -0.99 10.54 18.11
C GLU A 53 0.34 10.17 17.44
N GLN A 54 0.61 8.87 17.27
CA GLN A 54 1.79 8.35 16.56
C GLN A 54 1.59 8.22 15.04
N GLY A 55 0.44 8.65 14.52
CA GLY A 55 0.07 8.51 13.10
C GLY A 55 -0.33 7.08 12.70
N ILE A 56 -0.76 6.25 13.64
CA ILE A 56 -1.17 4.85 13.42
C ILE A 56 -2.69 4.75 13.57
N TYR A 57 -3.35 4.38 12.47
CA TYR A 57 -4.80 4.40 12.33
C TYR A 57 -5.37 3.00 12.09
N PRO A 58 -6.64 2.74 12.46
CA PRO A 58 -7.29 1.49 12.14
C PRO A 58 -7.51 1.37 10.62
N ALA A 59 -7.53 0.14 10.09
CA ALA A 59 -7.74 -0.11 8.67
C ALA A 59 -9.03 0.52 8.10
N SER A 60 -10.06 0.73 8.93
CA SER A 60 -11.30 1.42 8.54
C SER A 60 -11.12 2.87 8.10
N GLN A 61 -10.00 3.51 8.47
CA GLN A 61 -9.67 4.88 8.07
C GLN A 61 -8.85 4.97 6.79
N LEU A 62 -8.47 3.84 6.17
CA LEU A 62 -7.63 3.81 4.97
C LEU A 62 -8.08 4.82 3.90
N ARG A 63 -9.36 4.76 3.49
CA ARG A 63 -9.88 5.64 2.43
C ARG A 63 -9.85 7.13 2.79
N GLN A 64 -9.90 7.47 4.08
CA GLN A 64 -9.82 8.85 4.55
C GLN A 64 -8.38 9.38 4.50
N LEU A 65 -7.38 8.50 4.60
CA LEU A 65 -5.96 8.85 4.60
C LEU A 65 -5.35 8.93 3.20
N LEU A 66 -5.92 8.20 2.22
CA LEU A 66 -5.44 8.17 0.83
C LEU A 66 -5.26 9.58 0.21
N PRO A 67 -6.18 10.54 0.36
CA PRO A 67 -6.03 11.87 -0.24
C PRO A 67 -4.82 12.66 0.28
N SER A 68 -4.27 12.31 1.44
CA SER A 68 -3.13 12.98 2.05
C SER A 68 -1.79 12.27 1.78
N ALA A 69 -1.78 11.14 1.04
CA ALA A 69 -0.58 10.34 0.83
C ALA A 69 0.17 10.76 -0.46
N ASP A 70 1.38 11.31 -0.33
CA ASP A 70 2.30 11.49 -1.46
C ASP A 70 2.97 10.17 -1.88
N ALA A 71 3.01 9.20 -0.98
CA ALA A 71 3.44 7.83 -1.26
C ALA A 71 2.55 6.83 -0.51
N LEU A 72 2.15 5.74 -1.18
CA LEU A 72 1.44 4.62 -0.59
C LEU A 72 2.34 3.38 -0.62
N VAL A 73 2.66 2.81 0.54
CA VAL A 73 3.51 1.62 0.63
C VAL A 73 2.69 0.44 1.14
N LEU A 74 2.62 -0.64 0.35
CA LEU A 74 1.89 -1.86 0.70
C LEU A 74 2.84 -2.86 1.36
N CYS A 75 2.61 -3.15 2.64
CA CYS A 75 3.34 -4.15 3.43
C CYS A 75 2.45 -5.29 3.94
N VAL A 76 1.20 -5.39 3.45
CA VAL A 76 0.22 -6.37 3.92
C VAL A 76 0.55 -7.78 3.43
N PRO A 77 0.31 -8.83 4.25
CA PRO A 77 0.33 -10.20 3.76
C PRO A 77 -0.83 -10.42 2.78
N ALA A 78 -0.61 -11.22 1.73
CA ALA A 78 -1.68 -11.59 0.81
C ALA A 78 -2.62 -12.62 1.45
N THR A 79 -3.75 -12.13 1.94
CA THR A 79 -4.91 -12.90 2.42
C THR A 79 -6.14 -12.62 1.55
N VAL A 80 -7.19 -13.42 1.73
CA VAL A 80 -8.50 -13.20 1.07
C VAL A 80 -9.01 -11.76 1.28
N ASP A 81 -8.78 -11.18 2.46
CA ASP A 81 -9.22 -9.83 2.80
C ASP A 81 -8.40 -8.71 2.13
N THR A 82 -7.21 -9.03 1.63
CA THR A 82 -6.26 -8.06 1.05
C THR A 82 -6.10 -8.17 -0.45
N ILE A 83 -6.58 -9.25 -1.06
CA ILE A 83 -6.54 -9.44 -2.51
C ILE A 83 -7.45 -8.38 -3.15
N GLY A 84 -6.91 -7.62 -4.11
CA GLY A 84 -7.63 -6.53 -4.78
C GLY A 84 -8.04 -5.38 -3.84
N MET A 85 -7.44 -5.28 -2.65
CA MET A 85 -7.75 -4.21 -1.68
C MET A 85 -7.49 -2.82 -2.26
N ILE A 86 -6.49 -2.70 -3.14
CA ILE A 86 -6.16 -1.44 -3.83
C ILE A 86 -6.55 -1.58 -5.30
N GLY A 87 -7.74 -1.08 -5.65
CA GLY A 87 -8.24 -1.02 -7.03
C GLY A 87 -8.42 0.42 -7.52
N SER A 88 -9.18 0.60 -8.62
CA SER A 88 -9.44 1.92 -9.21
C SER A 88 -9.97 2.95 -8.20
N ALA A 89 -10.87 2.53 -7.32
CA ALA A 89 -11.51 3.42 -6.36
C ALA A 89 -10.51 4.01 -5.35
N GLU A 90 -9.61 3.19 -4.82
CA GLU A 90 -8.57 3.60 -3.88
C GLU A 90 -7.50 4.44 -4.60
N LEU A 91 -7.08 4.02 -5.80
CA LEU A 91 -6.10 4.75 -6.60
C LEU A 91 -6.60 6.14 -7.02
N ALA A 92 -7.90 6.28 -7.30
CA ALA A 92 -8.51 7.57 -7.64
C ALA A 92 -8.55 8.56 -6.47
N LEU A 93 -8.44 8.08 -5.23
CA LEU A 93 -8.36 8.93 -4.03
C LEU A 93 -6.95 9.48 -3.80
N LEU A 94 -5.92 8.87 -4.37
CA LEU A 94 -4.55 9.35 -4.23
C LEU A 94 -4.33 10.66 -5.02
N PRO A 95 -3.47 11.56 -4.52
CA PRO A 95 -2.97 12.66 -5.32
C PRO A 95 -2.37 12.16 -6.64
N ARG A 96 -2.55 12.91 -7.73
CA ARG A 96 -2.04 12.54 -9.06
C ARG A 96 -0.53 12.32 -9.12
N HIS A 97 0.21 12.92 -8.21
CA HIS A 97 1.67 12.77 -8.10
C HIS A 97 2.10 11.66 -7.14
N ALA A 98 1.16 10.98 -6.50
CA ALA A 98 1.47 9.97 -5.51
C ALA A 98 2.17 8.77 -6.13
N VAL A 99 3.08 8.17 -5.37
CA VAL A 99 3.81 6.96 -5.78
C VAL A 99 3.27 5.75 -5.02
N LEU A 100 2.94 4.68 -5.74
CA LEU A 100 2.59 3.39 -5.16
C LEU A 100 3.82 2.49 -5.10
N VAL A 101 4.11 1.93 -3.91
CA VAL A 101 5.20 0.97 -3.69
C VAL A 101 4.60 -0.32 -3.15
N ASN A 102 4.57 -1.38 -3.95
CA ASN A 102 4.10 -2.69 -3.50
C ASN A 102 5.29 -3.55 -3.04
N VAL A 103 5.46 -3.70 -1.72
CA VAL A 103 6.43 -4.63 -1.09
C VAL A 103 5.74 -5.94 -0.67
N SER A 104 4.44 -6.06 -0.95
CA SER A 104 3.61 -7.23 -0.70
C SER A 104 3.65 -8.17 -1.92
N ARG A 105 2.71 -9.14 -1.98
CA ARG A 105 2.48 -9.88 -3.23
C ARG A 105 1.68 -9.01 -4.20
N GLY A 106 1.91 -9.17 -5.51
CA GLY A 106 1.24 -8.40 -6.57
C GLY A 106 -0.29 -8.35 -6.45
N VAL A 107 -0.90 -9.48 -6.06
CA VAL A 107 -2.36 -9.67 -5.92
C VAL A 107 -3.09 -8.71 -4.96
N VAL A 108 -2.37 -7.93 -4.16
CA VAL A 108 -2.96 -6.91 -3.28
C VAL A 108 -3.50 -5.72 -4.08
N VAL A 109 -2.88 -5.44 -5.23
CA VAL A 109 -3.34 -4.43 -6.19
C VAL A 109 -4.18 -5.14 -7.25
N ASP A 110 -5.35 -4.58 -7.58
CA ASP A 110 -6.11 -5.06 -8.73
C ASP A 110 -5.48 -4.52 -10.02
N GLU A 111 -4.69 -5.37 -10.67
CA GLU A 111 -3.95 -5.02 -11.89
C GLU A 111 -4.86 -4.94 -13.14
N CYS A 112 -6.11 -5.44 -13.11
CA CYS A 112 -7.04 -5.28 -14.24
C CYS A 112 -7.53 -3.83 -14.42
N ASP A 113 -7.43 -3.06 -13.34
CA ASP A 113 -7.93 -1.70 -13.20
C ASP A 113 -6.79 -0.65 -13.21
N TYR A 114 -5.53 -1.11 -13.37
CA TYR A 114 -4.35 -0.27 -13.41
C TYR A 114 -3.96 0.06 -14.85
N GLU A 115 -4.44 1.18 -15.39
CA GLU A 115 -3.85 1.77 -16.60
C GLU A 115 -2.49 2.40 -16.25
N SER A 116 -1.41 1.64 -16.47
CA SER A 116 -0.05 2.19 -16.44
C SER A 116 0.08 3.36 -17.44
N PRO A 117 0.58 4.54 -17.04
CA PRO A 117 1.00 5.55 -18.00
C PRO A 117 2.11 4.93 -18.86
N SER A 118 1.86 4.90 -20.16
CA SER A 118 2.73 4.31 -21.19
C SER A 118 4.22 4.66 -21.06
N SER A 119 5.00 3.81 -20.37
CA SER A 119 6.41 3.55 -20.68
C SER A 119 6.90 2.29 -19.96
N GLY A 120 6.87 1.16 -20.66
CA GLY A 120 7.58 -0.07 -20.26
C GLY A 120 6.72 -1.32 -20.17
N GLN A 121 6.29 -1.81 -21.33
CA GLN A 121 5.80 -3.17 -21.63
C GLN A 121 5.53 -4.14 -20.46
N TRP A 122 4.29 -4.61 -20.37
CA TRP A 122 4.03 -6.01 -20.05
C TRP A 122 2.91 -6.55 -20.94
N SER A 123 3.24 -7.54 -21.78
CA SER A 123 2.29 -8.23 -22.64
C SER A 123 1.45 -9.18 -21.79
N GLY A 124 0.16 -8.87 -21.66
CA GLY A 124 -0.79 -9.78 -21.04
C GLY A 124 -0.82 -11.12 -21.76
N ASN A 125 -0.70 -12.19 -20.99
CA ASN A 125 -1.38 -13.43 -21.29
C ASN A 125 -1.92 -14.02 -19.99
N ARG A 126 -3.24 -13.97 -19.84
CA ARG A 126 -3.98 -14.63 -18.75
C ARG A 126 -3.82 -16.15 -18.89
N THR A 127 -3.55 -16.83 -17.79
CA THR A 127 -3.98 -18.22 -17.60
C THR A 127 -4.94 -18.24 -16.41
N PRO A 128 -6.14 -18.83 -16.51
CA PRO A 128 -7.12 -18.82 -15.44
C PRO A 128 -6.77 -19.80 -14.32
N ALA A 129 -7.35 -19.57 -13.15
CA ALA A 129 -6.93 -20.05 -11.84
C ALA A 129 -7.19 -21.54 -11.51
N TYR A 130 -6.37 -22.03 -10.55
CA TYR A 130 -6.56 -23.07 -9.51
C TYR A 130 -7.12 -24.48 -9.82
N GLY A 131 -6.42 -25.49 -9.28
CA GLY A 131 -6.93 -26.84 -8.98
C GLY A 131 -6.37 -27.36 -7.64
N PRO A 132 -7.05 -28.29 -6.93
CA PRO A 132 -6.65 -28.73 -5.59
C PRO A 132 -5.40 -29.60 -5.66
N SER A 133 -4.53 -29.49 -4.64
CA SER A 133 -3.33 -30.31 -4.49
C SER A 133 -3.72 -31.78 -4.21
N GLY A 134 -3.80 -32.59 -5.25
CA GLY A 134 -3.72 -34.05 -5.14
C GLY A 134 -2.27 -34.49 -5.22
N SER A 135 -1.74 -35.10 -4.14
CA SER A 135 -0.47 -35.84 -4.17
C SER A 135 -0.63 -37.15 -4.95
N PRO A 136 0.40 -37.62 -5.68
CA PRO A 136 0.34 -38.91 -6.35
C PRO A 136 0.66 -40.05 -5.38
N ALA A 137 -0.13 -41.12 -5.47
CA ALA A 137 0.28 -42.51 -5.27
C ALA A 137 -0.05 -43.25 -6.57
#